data_AF-A0A7C8Z9P5-F1
#
_entry.id   AF-A0A7C8Z9P5-F1
#
_cell.length_a   1.000
_cell.length_b   1.000
_cell.length_c   1.000
_cell.angle_alpha   90.00
_cell.angle_beta   90.00
_cell.angle_gamma   90.00
#
_symmetry.space_group_name_H-M   'P 1'
#
loop_
_entity.id
_entity.type
_entity.pdbx_description
1 polymer ?
#
loop_
_entity_poly.entity_id
_entity_poly.type
_entity_poly.pdbx_seq_one_letter_code
_entity_poly.pdbx_strand_id
1 'polypeptide(L)'
;LKIRISTREKKMLSSAAARLGLRLPLPSPLFETQLLSRSSSLFSLFTSFPLTSSSSSSSLRFLASKPHRLQHSAAFKINAMAKREISFKDEEVATSADLHFEPPLKVVEYPDPRLRAKNKRIDTFDDNLKKLVDEMFDVMYKTDGIGLSAPQVGVNVQLMVFNPAGERGEGEEIVLINPRVNKYSQKITLFEEGCLSFPKIYGNVQRPESVKIDARDITGARFTVSLSGLPARVFQHEFDHLQGILFFERMTDQVLDTIRVDLQALEKKYEENTGLPSPEKIETRKGKRAAVGFGNK
;
A
#
# COMPACT_ATOMS: atom_id res chain seq x y z
N LEU A 1 -1.55 8.12 0.99
CA LEU A 1 -2.48 8.36 -0.15
C LEU A 1 -3.93 8.11 0.27
N LYS A 2 -4.84 9.03 -0.08
CA LYS A 2 -6.29 8.81 -0.03
C LYS A 2 -6.81 8.97 -1.45
N ILE A 3 -7.59 8.01 -1.95
CA ILE A 3 -8.18 8.14 -3.28
C ILE A 3 -9.67 8.30 -3.16
N ARG A 4 -10.21 9.25 -3.94
CA ARG A 4 -11.64 9.36 -4.21
C ARG A 4 -12.07 8.27 -5.19
N ILE A 5 -12.07 7.01 -4.73
CA ILE A 5 -12.63 5.90 -5.51
C ILE A 5 -14.11 5.76 -5.12
N SER A 6 -15.01 5.55 -6.07
CA SER A 6 -16.39 5.23 -5.73
C SER A 6 -16.45 3.93 -4.91
N THR A 7 -17.39 3.81 -3.97
CA THR A 7 -17.59 2.60 -3.15
C THR A 7 -17.73 1.32 -3.99
N ARG A 8 -18.18 1.46 -5.25
CA ARG A 8 -18.34 0.39 -6.23
C ARG A 8 -17.00 -0.13 -6.78
N GLU A 9 -16.04 0.75 -7.03
CA GLU A 9 -14.71 0.40 -7.52
C GLU A 9 -13.82 -0.21 -6.43
N LYS A 10 -13.93 0.25 -5.16
CA LYS A 10 -13.27 -0.40 -4.01
C LYS A 10 -13.65 -1.89 -3.90
N LYS A 11 -14.95 -2.23 -4.06
CA LYS A 11 -15.42 -3.62 -4.05
C LYS A 11 -14.89 -4.44 -5.23
N MET A 12 -14.74 -3.85 -6.42
CA MET A 12 -14.17 -4.57 -7.56
C MET A 12 -12.68 -4.90 -7.34
N LEU A 13 -11.92 -3.99 -6.75
CA LEU A 13 -10.50 -4.18 -6.41
C LEU A 13 -10.30 -5.23 -5.30
N SER A 14 -11.12 -5.21 -4.24
CA SER A 14 -11.13 -6.23 -3.17
C SER A 14 -11.44 -7.63 -3.74
N SER A 15 -12.41 -7.73 -4.67
CA SER A 15 -12.76 -9.01 -5.31
C SER A 15 -11.68 -9.60 -6.23
N ALA A 16 -10.78 -8.75 -6.74
CA ALA A 16 -9.65 -9.16 -7.57
C ALA A 16 -8.48 -9.67 -6.71
N ALA A 17 -8.24 -9.07 -5.54
CA ALA A 17 -7.20 -9.50 -4.59
C ALA A 17 -7.52 -10.86 -3.94
N ALA A 18 -8.79 -11.13 -3.64
CA ALA A 18 -9.23 -12.42 -3.07
C ALA A 18 -8.98 -13.65 -3.99
N ARG A 19 -8.64 -13.44 -5.27
CA ARG A 19 -8.32 -14.51 -6.24
C ARG A 19 -6.83 -14.83 -6.34
N LEU A 20 -5.95 -14.17 -5.56
CA LEU A 20 -4.49 -14.28 -5.68
C LEU A 20 -3.78 -15.12 -4.61
N GLY A 21 -4.52 -15.76 -3.69
CA GLY A 21 -4.07 -17.01 -3.04
C GLY A 21 -2.72 -16.99 -2.31
N LEU A 22 -2.45 -15.97 -1.50
CA LEU A 22 -1.28 -15.93 -0.61
C LEU A 22 -1.73 -15.57 0.81
N ARG A 23 -1.59 -16.50 1.74
CA ARG A 23 -1.78 -16.28 3.19
C ARG A 23 -0.39 -16.24 3.84
N LEU A 24 -0.09 -15.18 4.58
CA LEU A 24 0.87 -15.24 5.68
C LEU A 24 0.11 -15.66 6.96
N PRO A 25 0.78 -16.33 7.92
CA PRO A 25 0.11 -16.88 9.09
C PRO A 25 -0.33 -15.74 10.01
N LEU A 26 -1.62 -15.71 10.34
CA LEU A 26 -2.14 -14.87 11.41
C LEU A 26 -1.46 -15.29 12.74
N PRO A 27 -1.16 -14.35 13.65
CA PRO A 27 -0.70 -14.71 14.98
C PRO A 27 -1.81 -15.48 15.70
N SER A 28 -1.46 -16.64 16.27
CA SER A 28 -2.35 -17.46 17.09
C SER A 28 -2.77 -16.70 18.35
N PRO A 29 -4.05 -16.74 18.76
CA PRO A 29 -4.45 -16.18 20.05
C PRO A 29 -3.95 -17.10 21.17
N LEU A 30 -3.17 -16.53 22.08
CA LEU A 30 -2.82 -17.15 23.35
C LEU A 30 -3.97 -16.93 24.35
N PHE A 31 -4.30 -18.03 25.04
CA PHE A 31 -5.06 -18.15 26.29
C PHE A 31 -6.52 -17.65 26.33
N GLU A 32 -7.44 -18.61 26.31
CA GLU A 32 -8.55 -18.59 27.26
C GLU A 32 -8.90 -20.02 27.70
N THR A 33 -8.55 -20.34 28.94
CA THR A 33 -8.98 -21.54 29.65
C THR A 33 -10.43 -21.36 30.09
N GLN A 34 -11.36 -22.15 29.55
CA GLN A 34 -12.57 -22.54 30.29
C GLN A 34 -12.94 -24.00 30.00
N LEU A 35 -12.93 -24.79 31.08
CA LEU A 35 -13.67 -26.03 31.24
C LEU A 35 -15.15 -25.79 30.95
N LEU A 36 -15.79 -26.69 30.20
CA LEU A 36 -17.13 -27.20 30.54
C LEU A 36 -17.46 -28.47 29.76
N SER A 37 -18.26 -29.27 30.44
CA SER A 37 -18.46 -30.70 30.31
C SER A 37 -19.54 -31.10 29.30
N ARG A 38 -19.32 -32.28 28.70
CA ARG A 38 -20.25 -33.41 28.47
C ARG A 38 -21.63 -33.21 27.83
N SER A 39 -21.90 -34.19 26.95
CA SER A 39 -23.16 -34.85 26.54
C SER A 39 -23.58 -34.52 25.11
N SER A 40 -23.62 -35.42 24.12
CA SER A 40 -24.18 -36.79 23.94
C SER A 40 -25.70 -36.85 23.84
N SER A 41 -26.21 -36.94 22.60
CA SER A 41 -27.37 -37.76 22.14
C SER A 41 -27.53 -37.47 20.63
N LEU A 42 -27.25 -38.35 19.67
CA LEU A 42 -27.93 -39.59 19.29
C LEU A 42 -29.46 -39.49 19.31
N PHE A 43 -30.05 -39.35 18.13
CA PHE A 43 -31.35 -39.96 17.80
C PHE A 43 -31.32 -40.46 16.36
N SER A 44 -31.44 -41.77 16.26
CA SER A 44 -31.76 -42.59 15.09
C SER A 44 -33.26 -42.48 14.76
N LEU A 45 -33.82 -42.92 13.62
CA LEU A 45 -33.83 -44.28 13.07
C LEU A 45 -34.82 -44.31 11.86
N PHE A 46 -34.60 -45.23 10.89
CA PHE A 46 -35.57 -45.94 10.01
C PHE A 46 -36.28 -45.18 8.85
N THR A 47 -36.56 -45.73 7.65
CA THR A 47 -36.69 -47.10 7.05
C THR A 47 -36.52 -46.99 5.51
N SER A 48 -35.70 -47.77 4.80
CA SER A 48 -35.95 -49.06 4.08
C SER A 48 -36.73 -49.04 2.73
N PHE A 49 -35.98 -49.21 1.61
CA PHE A 49 -36.17 -50.07 0.39
C PHE A 49 -37.51 -50.06 -0.44
N PRO A 50 -37.57 -50.51 -1.74
CA PRO A 50 -36.67 -51.46 -2.42
C PRO A 50 -36.23 -51.16 -3.88
N LEU A 51 -35.33 -52.05 -4.37
CA LEU A 51 -34.85 -52.24 -5.75
C LEU A 51 -35.93 -52.77 -6.70
N THR A 52 -35.79 -52.45 -8.00
CA THR A 52 -35.96 -53.43 -9.09
C THR A 52 -34.97 -53.19 -10.23
N SER A 53 -34.48 -54.30 -10.77
CA SER A 53 -33.52 -54.49 -11.87
C SER A 53 -34.14 -54.39 -13.27
N SER A 54 -33.35 -54.02 -14.29
CA SER A 54 -33.12 -54.85 -15.49
C SER A 54 -32.15 -54.22 -16.49
N SER A 55 -31.37 -55.10 -17.11
CA SER A 55 -30.32 -54.96 -18.11
C SER A 55 -30.73 -54.42 -19.49
N SER A 56 -29.80 -53.76 -20.19
CA SER A 56 -29.31 -54.22 -21.51
C SER A 56 -28.18 -53.33 -22.04
N SER A 57 -27.20 -53.98 -22.64
CA SER A 57 -25.98 -53.47 -23.26
C SER A 57 -26.20 -52.80 -24.61
N SER A 58 -25.42 -51.75 -24.90
CA SER A 58 -24.83 -51.54 -26.24
C SER A 58 -23.72 -50.49 -26.18
N SER A 59 -22.51 -50.91 -26.53
CA SER A 59 -21.31 -50.10 -26.73
C SER A 59 -21.45 -49.19 -27.96
N LEU A 60 -20.95 -47.94 -27.88
CA LEU A 60 -19.88 -47.39 -28.74
C LEU A 60 -19.80 -45.85 -28.75
N ARG A 61 -18.54 -45.38 -28.68
CA ARG A 61 -17.96 -44.13 -29.23
C ARG A 61 -18.25 -42.81 -28.51
N PHE A 62 -17.34 -42.54 -27.56
CA PHE A 62 -16.46 -41.37 -27.48
C PHE A 62 -16.70 -40.26 -28.52
N LEU A 63 -17.21 -39.12 -28.06
CA LEU A 63 -16.99 -37.79 -28.65
C LEU A 63 -16.83 -36.81 -27.49
N ALA A 64 -15.58 -36.53 -27.14
CA ALA A 64 -15.21 -35.54 -26.14
C ALA A 64 -15.57 -34.14 -26.65
N SER A 65 -16.59 -33.51 -26.06
CA SER A 65 -16.85 -32.09 -26.22
C SER A 65 -15.83 -31.31 -25.38
N LYS A 66 -14.98 -30.55 -26.07
CA LYS A 66 -13.96 -29.64 -25.53
C LYS A 66 -14.55 -28.73 -24.45
N PRO A 67 -14.03 -28.70 -23.22
CA PRO A 67 -14.28 -27.57 -22.34
C PRO A 67 -13.45 -26.38 -22.83
N HIS A 68 -14.14 -25.27 -23.05
CA HIS A 68 -13.56 -23.97 -23.36
C HIS A 68 -12.49 -23.63 -22.31
N ARG A 69 -11.24 -23.52 -22.74
CA ARG A 69 -10.10 -23.12 -21.92
C ARG A 69 -10.25 -21.65 -21.56
N LEU A 70 -10.84 -21.38 -20.40
CA LEU A 70 -10.75 -20.08 -19.75
C LEU A 70 -9.27 -19.83 -19.46
N GLN A 71 -8.72 -18.77 -20.06
CA GLN A 71 -7.36 -18.31 -19.77
C GLN A 71 -7.30 -17.87 -18.31
N HIS A 72 -6.59 -18.66 -17.51
CA HIS A 72 -6.29 -18.36 -16.12
C HIS A 72 -5.55 -17.01 -16.03
N SER A 73 -6.07 -16.09 -15.21
CA SER A 73 -5.34 -14.90 -14.80
C SER A 73 -4.13 -15.33 -13.98
N ALA A 74 -2.95 -14.83 -14.36
CA ALA A 74 -1.69 -15.15 -13.73
C ALA A 74 -1.68 -14.76 -12.24
N ALA A 75 -1.44 -15.76 -11.38
CA ALA A 75 -1.10 -15.56 -9.99
C ALA A 75 0.18 -14.72 -9.87
N PHE A 76 0.23 -13.85 -8.86
CA PHE A 76 1.35 -12.98 -8.52
C PHE A 76 2.63 -13.84 -8.34
N LYS A 77 3.63 -13.65 -9.20
CA LYS A 77 4.93 -14.32 -9.07
C LYS A 77 5.88 -13.43 -8.27
N ILE A 78 6.01 -13.73 -6.98
CA ILE A 78 7.15 -13.28 -6.16
C ILE A 78 8.35 -14.09 -6.61
N ASN A 79 9.23 -13.49 -7.42
CA ASN A 79 10.52 -14.10 -7.75
C ASN A 79 11.57 -13.57 -6.79
N ALA A 80 11.92 -14.36 -5.78
CA ALA A 80 13.15 -14.16 -5.03
C ALA A 80 14.34 -14.50 -5.95
N MET A 81 15.02 -13.49 -6.47
CA MET A 81 16.27 -13.67 -7.22
C MET A 81 17.43 -13.04 -6.44
N ALA A 82 18.51 -13.81 -6.27
CA ALA A 82 19.71 -13.39 -5.56
C ALA A 82 20.62 -12.48 -6.41
N LYS A 83 21.21 -11.51 -5.70
CA LYS A 83 22.40 -10.68 -5.98
C LYS A 83 22.42 -9.78 -7.23
N ARG A 84 22.03 -8.51 -7.00
CA ARG A 84 22.86 -7.34 -7.33
C ARG A 84 23.23 -6.61 -6.05
N GLU A 85 24.52 -6.29 -5.88
CA GLU A 85 24.98 -5.40 -4.82
C GLU A 85 24.50 -3.99 -5.12
N ILE A 86 23.54 -3.54 -4.33
CA ILE A 86 23.02 -2.18 -4.36
C ILE A 86 24.09 -1.30 -3.70
N SER A 87 24.66 -0.35 -4.46
CA SER A 87 25.60 0.64 -3.92
C SER A 87 24.83 1.68 -3.10
N PHE A 88 25.16 1.78 -1.82
CA PHE A 88 24.52 2.65 -0.80
C PHE A 88 25.41 3.84 -0.38
N LYS A 89 26.39 4.21 -1.23
CA LYS A 89 27.57 5.00 -0.80
C LYS A 89 27.29 6.37 -0.13
N ASP A 90 26.11 6.98 -0.30
CA ASP A 90 25.81 8.32 0.23
C ASP A 90 24.54 8.41 1.12
N GLU A 91 23.93 7.28 1.46
CA GLU A 91 22.71 7.27 2.30
C GLU A 91 23.05 7.07 3.77
N GLU A 92 22.69 8.07 4.59
CA GLU A 92 22.73 7.99 6.05
C GLU A 92 21.84 6.85 6.56
N VAL A 93 22.37 6.12 7.53
CA VAL A 93 21.68 5.03 8.20
C VAL A 93 20.93 5.57 9.41
N ALA A 94 19.69 5.12 9.58
CA ALA A 94 18.85 5.45 10.72
C ALA A 94 19.43 4.82 11.99
N THR A 95 19.56 5.62 13.03
CA THR A 95 19.85 5.16 14.39
C THR A 95 18.58 4.70 15.09
N SER A 96 18.70 4.07 16.26
CA SER A 96 17.53 3.74 17.10
C SER A 96 16.70 4.97 17.48
N ALA A 97 17.34 6.13 17.66
CA ALA A 97 16.66 7.39 17.94
C ALA A 97 15.83 7.89 16.73
N ASP A 98 16.28 7.62 15.51
CA ASP A 98 15.54 7.98 14.28
C ASP A 98 14.30 7.10 14.06
N LEU A 99 14.24 5.93 14.70
CA LEU A 99 13.10 5.00 14.69
C LEU A 99 12.23 5.14 15.96
N HIS A 100 12.47 6.15 16.79
CA HIS A 100 11.65 6.42 17.96
C HIS A 100 10.31 7.02 17.54
N PHE A 101 9.22 6.56 18.15
CA PHE A 101 7.89 7.09 17.97
C PHE A 101 7.05 6.88 19.24
N GLU A 102 6.00 7.67 19.39
CA GLU A 102 5.05 7.55 20.50
C GLU A 102 3.65 7.24 19.94
N PRO A 103 3.05 6.09 20.30
CA PRO A 103 1.67 5.79 19.93
C PRO A 103 0.66 6.59 20.78
N PRO A 104 -0.52 6.91 20.25
CA PRO A 104 -0.95 6.65 18.87
C PRO A 104 -0.29 7.63 17.89
N LEU A 105 0.16 7.11 16.74
CA LEU A 105 0.69 7.95 15.67
C LEU A 105 -0.34 8.97 15.16
N LYS A 106 0.15 10.12 14.67
CA LYS A 106 -0.67 11.18 14.09
C LYS A 106 -0.14 11.56 12.71
N VAL A 107 -1.06 11.85 11.80
CA VAL A 107 -0.68 12.33 10.46
C VAL A 107 -0.14 13.75 10.57
N VAL A 108 1.03 13.97 9.98
CA VAL A 108 1.68 15.25 9.78
C VAL A 108 1.08 15.91 8.55
N GLU A 109 0.57 17.12 8.71
CA GLU A 109 -0.03 17.92 7.64
C GLU A 109 0.99 18.88 7.00
N TYR A 110 0.81 19.16 5.71
CA TYR A 110 1.51 20.24 5.02
C TYR A 110 1.23 21.59 5.71
N PRO A 111 2.22 22.51 5.79
CA PRO A 111 3.59 22.50 5.27
C PRO A 111 4.67 22.09 6.30
N ASP A 112 4.38 21.18 7.23
CA ASP A 112 5.36 20.76 8.25
C ASP A 112 6.70 20.32 7.62
N PRO A 113 7.85 20.84 8.09
CA PRO A 113 9.15 20.60 7.46
C PRO A 113 9.59 19.13 7.50
N ARG A 114 9.02 18.30 8.38
CA ARG A 114 9.29 16.85 8.40
C ARG A 114 8.87 16.17 7.10
N LEU A 115 7.90 16.71 6.38
CA LEU A 115 7.50 16.19 5.06
C LEU A 115 8.55 16.46 3.96
N ARG A 116 9.52 17.34 4.22
CA ARG A 116 10.63 17.70 3.32
C ARG A 116 11.98 17.18 3.79
N ALA A 117 12.09 16.77 5.05
CA ALA A 117 13.33 16.30 5.62
C ALA A 117 13.83 15.02 4.91
N LYS A 118 15.15 14.87 4.84
CA LYS A 118 15.80 13.69 4.25
C LYS A 118 15.47 12.46 5.09
N ASN A 119 15.05 11.39 4.42
CA ASN A 119 14.67 10.15 5.07
C ASN A 119 15.83 9.15 5.08
N LYS A 120 16.22 8.71 6.28
CA LYS A 120 17.38 7.83 6.49
C LYS A 120 17.07 6.38 6.14
N ARG A 121 18.08 5.64 5.70
CA ARG A 121 17.98 4.21 5.37
C ARG A 121 17.88 3.37 6.65
N ILE A 122 16.96 2.41 6.68
CA ILE A 122 16.80 1.48 7.81
C ILE A 122 17.78 0.31 7.64
N ASP A 123 18.57 -0.01 8.66
CA ASP A 123 19.43 -1.21 8.68
C ASP A 123 19.10 -2.20 9.82
N THR A 124 18.31 -1.76 10.79
CA THR A 124 17.91 -2.51 11.97
C THR A 124 16.47 -2.99 11.80
N PHE A 125 16.26 -4.30 11.92
CA PHE A 125 14.98 -4.98 11.67
C PHE A 125 14.53 -5.71 12.94
N ASP A 126 14.15 -4.93 13.94
CA ASP A 126 13.80 -5.39 15.28
C ASP A 126 12.28 -5.29 15.56
N ASP A 127 11.89 -5.57 16.80
CA ASP A 127 10.49 -5.48 17.21
C ASP A 127 9.99 -4.03 17.28
N ASN A 128 10.88 -3.04 17.40
CA ASN A 128 10.47 -1.63 17.34
C ASN A 128 10.01 -1.27 15.92
N LEU A 129 10.73 -1.73 14.89
CA LEU A 129 10.31 -1.55 13.50
C LEU A 129 8.96 -2.22 13.20
N LYS A 130 8.70 -3.42 13.75
CA LYS A 130 7.40 -4.10 13.62
C LYS A 130 6.27 -3.28 14.22
N LYS A 131 6.46 -2.77 15.45
CA LYS A 131 5.47 -1.91 16.11
C LYS A 131 5.19 -0.63 15.32
N LEU A 132 6.22 -0.01 14.74
CA LEU A 132 6.05 1.16 13.88
C LEU A 132 5.18 0.83 12.67
N VAL A 133 5.43 -0.29 12.01
CA VAL A 133 4.64 -0.75 10.86
C VAL A 133 3.18 -0.99 11.24
N ASP A 134 2.93 -1.65 12.37
CA ASP A 134 1.58 -1.93 12.86
C ASP A 134 0.80 -0.63 13.13
N GLU A 135 1.43 0.32 13.84
CA GLU A 135 0.85 1.65 14.13
C GLU A 135 0.62 2.46 12.84
N MET A 136 1.50 2.36 11.85
CA MET A 136 1.32 3.00 10.56
C MET A 136 0.10 2.43 9.81
N PHE A 137 -0.11 1.11 9.83
CA PHE A 137 -1.33 0.51 9.28
C PHE A 137 -2.58 0.96 10.06
N ASP A 138 -2.53 1.00 11.39
CA ASP A 138 -3.65 1.45 12.21
C ASP A 138 -4.08 2.88 11.87
N VAL A 139 -3.13 3.82 11.77
CA VAL A 139 -3.43 5.19 11.35
C VAL A 139 -3.92 5.25 9.91
N MET A 140 -3.32 4.47 9.01
CA MET A 140 -3.76 4.41 7.61
C MET A 140 -5.24 4.02 7.52
N TYR A 141 -5.66 2.93 8.19
CA TYR A 141 -7.06 2.50 8.17
C TYR A 141 -7.98 3.47 8.90
N LYS A 142 -7.59 3.99 10.06
CA LYS A 142 -8.38 4.96 10.83
C LYS A 142 -8.68 6.25 10.06
N THR A 143 -7.88 6.55 9.04
CA THR A 143 -8.02 7.75 8.20
C THR A 143 -8.57 7.45 6.79
N ASP A 144 -9.06 6.23 6.56
CA ASP A 144 -9.48 5.66 5.27
C ASP A 144 -8.41 5.83 4.16
N GLY A 145 -7.14 5.76 4.55
CA GLY A 145 -6.00 5.75 3.65
C GLY A 145 -5.81 4.38 2.98
N ILE A 146 -5.13 4.39 1.84
CA ILE A 146 -4.72 3.15 1.15
C ILE A 146 -3.19 3.01 1.07
N GLY A 147 -2.47 4.02 1.56
CA GLY A 147 -1.01 4.04 1.68
C GLY A 147 -0.57 5.12 2.67
N LEU A 148 0.55 4.89 3.33
CA LEU A 148 1.16 5.80 4.29
C LEU A 148 2.68 5.61 4.32
N SER A 149 3.42 6.72 4.34
CA SER A 149 4.87 6.74 4.49
C SER A 149 5.28 7.28 5.85
N ALA A 150 6.41 6.80 6.39
CA ALA A 150 6.90 7.17 7.72
C ALA A 150 7.04 8.70 7.97
N PRO A 151 7.44 9.53 6.98
CA PRO A 151 7.50 10.98 7.18
C PRO A 151 6.14 11.60 7.51
N GLN A 152 5.06 10.99 7.03
CA GLN A 152 3.69 11.44 7.31
C GLN A 152 3.25 11.15 8.74
N VAL A 153 4.02 10.37 9.51
CA VAL A 153 3.81 10.16 10.95
C VAL A 153 4.96 10.74 11.78
N GLY A 154 5.80 11.58 11.16
CA GLY A 154 6.89 12.28 11.82
C GLY A 154 8.17 11.48 12.01
N VAL A 155 8.30 10.32 11.37
CA VAL A 155 9.49 9.46 11.45
C VAL A 155 10.23 9.50 10.11
N ASN A 156 11.35 10.22 10.04
CA ASN A 156 12.08 10.47 8.78
C ASN A 156 13.01 9.31 8.37
N VAL A 157 12.40 8.18 8.02
CA VAL A 157 13.08 6.96 7.56
C VAL A 157 12.46 6.41 6.27
N GLN A 158 13.20 5.58 5.55
CA GLN A 158 12.78 4.96 4.28
C GLN A 158 11.83 3.77 4.50
N LEU A 159 10.61 4.04 4.99
CA LEU A 159 9.57 3.05 5.26
C LEU A 159 8.21 3.51 4.72
N MET A 160 7.50 2.61 4.04
CA MET A 160 6.11 2.79 3.66
C MET A 160 5.29 1.52 3.85
N VAL A 161 4.00 1.72 4.09
CA VAL A 161 2.99 0.68 4.17
C VAL A 161 1.84 1.02 3.22
N PHE A 162 1.23 0.02 2.59
CA PHE A 162 0.01 0.25 1.83
C PHE A 162 -0.84 -1.00 1.69
N ASN A 163 -2.15 -0.79 1.56
CA ASN A 163 -3.13 -1.81 1.22
C ASN A 163 -4.12 -1.20 0.20
N PRO A 164 -4.08 -1.62 -1.08
CA PRO A 164 -4.96 -1.07 -2.10
C PRO A 164 -6.46 -1.26 -1.85
N ALA A 165 -6.86 -2.23 -1.02
CA ALA A 165 -8.27 -2.40 -0.63
C ALA A 165 -8.71 -1.32 0.39
N GLY A 166 -7.79 -0.81 1.20
CA GLY A 166 -8.04 0.25 2.18
C GLY A 166 -8.81 -0.20 3.43
N GLU A 167 -9.00 -1.50 3.63
CA GLU A 167 -9.74 -2.07 4.75
C GLU A 167 -8.94 -3.19 5.40
N ARG A 168 -8.89 -3.23 6.73
CA ARG A 168 -8.16 -4.25 7.47
C ARG A 168 -8.80 -5.63 7.23
N GLY A 169 -7.99 -6.62 6.89
CA GLY A 169 -8.45 -7.99 6.58
C GLY A 169 -8.99 -8.17 5.16
N GLU A 170 -9.09 -7.11 4.35
CA GLU A 170 -9.33 -7.19 2.92
C GLU A 170 -8.08 -6.81 2.13
N GLY A 171 -7.87 -7.43 0.96
CA GLY A 171 -6.69 -7.16 0.15
C GLY A 171 -5.39 -7.73 0.75
N GLU A 172 -4.28 -7.05 0.49
CA GLU A 172 -2.95 -7.45 0.91
C GLU A 172 -2.22 -6.25 1.52
N GLU A 173 -1.70 -6.43 2.73
CA GLU A 173 -0.85 -5.47 3.42
C GLU A 173 0.58 -5.60 2.91
N ILE A 174 1.10 -4.52 2.32
CA ILE A 174 2.42 -4.49 1.72
C ILE A 174 3.28 -3.50 2.51
N VAL A 175 4.46 -3.97 2.93
CA VAL A 175 5.47 -3.19 3.64
C VAL A 175 6.72 -3.13 2.78
N LEU A 176 7.19 -1.92 2.46
CA LEU A 176 8.42 -1.73 1.71
C LEU A 176 9.41 -0.89 2.52
N ILE A 177 10.54 -1.50 2.85
CA ILE A 177 11.64 -0.85 3.55
C ILE A 177 12.79 -0.61 2.57
N ASN A 178 13.35 0.60 2.60
CA ASN A 178 14.38 1.09 1.67
C ASN A 178 14.05 0.82 0.18
N PRO A 179 12.83 1.14 -0.28
CA PRO A 179 12.45 0.86 -1.66
C PRO A 179 13.33 1.63 -2.65
N ARG A 180 13.54 1.05 -3.84
CA ARG A 180 14.20 1.68 -4.98
C ARG A 180 13.49 1.31 -6.26
N VAL A 181 13.24 2.31 -7.12
CA VAL A 181 12.65 2.08 -8.43
C VAL A 181 13.72 1.70 -9.43
N ASN A 182 13.64 0.48 -9.94
CA ASN A 182 14.55 -0.05 -10.96
C ASN A 182 14.14 0.30 -12.37
N LYS A 183 12.84 0.25 -12.65
CA LYS A 183 12.24 0.53 -13.96
C LYS A 183 10.83 1.09 -13.77
N TYR A 184 10.38 1.86 -14.74
CA TYR A 184 9.00 2.33 -14.85
C TYR A 184 8.55 2.31 -16.30
N SER A 185 7.24 2.23 -16.54
CA SER A 185 6.68 2.24 -17.89
C SER A 185 6.72 3.63 -18.52
N GLN A 186 6.88 3.69 -19.84
CA GLN A 186 6.72 4.92 -20.61
C GLN A 186 5.25 5.35 -20.77
N LYS A 187 4.31 4.40 -20.61
CA LYS A 187 2.88 4.72 -20.60
C LYS A 187 2.53 5.49 -19.33
N ILE A 188 2.01 6.70 -19.52
CA ILE A 188 1.58 7.61 -18.47
C ILE A 188 0.07 7.55 -18.32
N THR A 189 -0.40 7.58 -17.07
CA THR A 189 -1.82 7.58 -16.72
C THR A 189 -2.14 8.81 -15.87
N LEU A 190 -3.28 9.43 -16.15
CA LEU A 190 -3.83 10.52 -15.34
C LEU A 190 -4.76 9.93 -14.29
N PHE A 191 -4.66 10.41 -13.05
CA PHE A 191 -5.50 9.93 -11.96
C PHE A 191 -5.68 11.03 -10.90
N GLU A 192 -6.87 11.14 -10.30
CA GLU A 192 -7.12 12.07 -9.19
C GLU A 192 -6.57 11.50 -7.89
N GLU A 193 -5.55 12.15 -7.33
CA GLU A 193 -4.92 11.77 -6.07
C GLU A 193 -5.38 12.69 -4.94
N GLY A 194 -5.51 12.15 -3.73
CA GLY A 194 -5.56 12.91 -2.49
C GLY A 194 -4.48 12.41 -1.51
N CYS A 195 -4.15 13.19 -0.50
CA CYS A 195 -3.09 12.85 0.45
C CYS A 195 -3.56 13.07 1.88
N LEU A 196 -3.19 12.17 2.81
CA LEU A 196 -3.56 12.31 4.22
C LEU A 196 -2.93 13.56 4.85
N SER A 197 -1.73 13.96 4.38
CA SER A 197 -1.07 15.21 4.76
C SER A 197 -1.69 16.46 4.14
N PHE A 198 -2.69 16.32 3.27
CA PHE A 198 -3.42 17.42 2.62
C PHE A 198 -4.93 17.17 2.76
N PRO A 199 -5.49 17.34 3.96
CA PRO A 199 -6.86 16.92 4.25
C PRO A 199 -7.87 17.52 3.26
N LYS A 200 -8.65 16.64 2.61
CA LYS A 200 -9.72 16.98 1.65
C LYS A 200 -9.27 17.66 0.36
N ILE A 201 -7.97 17.74 0.09
CA ILE A 201 -7.43 18.27 -1.16
C ILE A 201 -7.21 17.11 -2.14
N TYR A 202 -7.73 17.27 -3.35
CA TYR A 202 -7.60 16.31 -4.43
C TYR A 202 -7.15 17.01 -5.71
N GLY A 203 -6.35 16.35 -6.54
CA GLY A 203 -5.93 16.89 -7.82
C GLY A 203 -5.40 15.84 -8.77
N ASN A 204 -5.52 16.11 -10.07
CA ASN A 204 -5.09 15.22 -11.13
C ASN A 204 -3.56 15.18 -11.25
N VAL A 205 -2.99 13.98 -11.16
CA VAL A 205 -1.54 13.76 -11.24
C VAL A 205 -1.21 12.71 -12.31
N GLN A 206 -0.20 13.01 -13.14
CA GLN A 206 0.31 12.08 -14.15
C GLN A 206 1.43 11.22 -13.57
N ARG A 207 1.35 9.89 -13.76
CA ARG A 207 2.41 8.95 -13.37
C ARG A 207 2.52 7.77 -14.35
N PRO A 208 3.69 7.13 -14.44
CA PRO A 208 3.84 5.81 -15.05
C PRO A 208 2.76 4.82 -14.59
N GLU A 209 2.21 4.06 -15.52
CA GLU A 209 1.22 3.01 -15.24
C GLU A 209 1.77 1.85 -14.39
N SER A 210 3.06 1.57 -14.50
CA SER A 210 3.72 0.47 -13.78
C SER A 210 5.16 0.78 -13.41
N VAL A 211 5.65 0.10 -12.37
CA VAL A 211 6.98 0.23 -11.81
C VAL A 211 7.53 -1.14 -11.38
N LYS A 212 8.85 -1.30 -11.44
CA LYS A 212 9.59 -2.43 -10.87
C LYS A 212 10.48 -1.91 -9.75
N ILE A 213 10.35 -2.53 -8.58
CA ILE A 213 10.89 -2.02 -7.32
C ILE A 213 11.76 -3.09 -6.68
N ASP A 214 12.90 -2.71 -6.14
CA ASP A 214 13.64 -3.50 -5.16
C ASP A 214 13.38 -2.92 -3.76
N ALA A 215 13.16 -3.77 -2.78
CA ALA A 215 12.92 -3.37 -1.39
C ALA A 215 13.42 -4.45 -0.42
N ARG A 216 13.25 -4.17 0.87
CA ARG A 216 13.36 -5.15 1.95
C ARG A 216 12.00 -5.30 2.64
N ASP A 217 11.75 -6.50 3.14
CA ASP A 217 10.60 -6.78 3.99
C ASP A 217 10.91 -6.47 5.46
N ILE A 218 9.95 -6.75 6.34
CA ILE A 218 10.05 -6.50 7.77
C ILE A 218 11.16 -7.31 8.47
N THR A 219 11.63 -8.39 7.86
CA THR A 219 12.76 -9.21 8.35
C THR A 219 14.10 -8.72 7.81
N GLY A 220 14.09 -7.78 6.88
CA GLY A 220 15.26 -7.28 6.18
C GLY A 220 15.64 -8.08 4.93
N ALA A 221 14.88 -9.12 4.59
CA ALA A 221 15.10 -9.92 3.39
C ALA A 221 14.80 -9.08 2.14
N ARG A 222 15.68 -9.18 1.15
CA ARG A 222 15.55 -8.42 -0.11
C ARG A 222 14.57 -9.12 -1.04
N PHE A 223 13.75 -8.34 -1.71
CA PHE A 223 12.88 -8.83 -2.77
C PHE A 223 12.68 -7.78 -3.86
N THR A 224 12.16 -8.26 -4.98
CA THR A 224 11.79 -7.43 -6.13
C THR A 224 10.33 -7.63 -6.46
N VAL A 225 9.61 -6.55 -6.71
CA VAL A 225 8.18 -6.59 -7.07
C VAL A 225 7.90 -5.71 -8.28
N SER A 226 6.99 -6.15 -9.14
CA SER A 226 6.43 -5.35 -10.24
C SER A 226 5.01 -4.97 -9.89
N LEU A 227 4.71 -3.67 -9.88
CA LEU A 227 3.38 -3.15 -9.61
C LEU A 227 2.83 -2.47 -10.86
N SER A 228 1.52 -2.56 -11.08
CA SER A 228 0.79 -1.83 -12.12
C SER A 228 -0.53 -1.29 -11.58
N GLY A 229 -1.16 -0.38 -12.31
CA GLY A 229 -2.47 0.16 -11.96
C GLY A 229 -2.49 0.85 -10.59
N LEU A 230 -3.49 0.54 -9.76
CA LEU A 230 -3.66 1.20 -8.45
C LEU A 230 -2.48 0.93 -7.48
N PRO A 231 -1.99 -0.31 -7.27
CA PRO A 231 -0.81 -0.53 -6.43
C PRO A 231 0.42 0.29 -6.89
N ALA A 232 0.66 0.40 -8.20
CA ALA A 232 1.75 1.24 -8.72
C ALA A 232 1.52 2.71 -8.43
N ARG A 233 0.27 3.20 -8.54
CA ARG A 233 -0.10 4.58 -8.21
C ARG A 233 0.19 4.89 -6.74
N VAL A 234 -0.26 4.02 -5.83
CA VAL A 234 -0.04 4.15 -4.38
C VAL A 234 1.44 4.18 -4.07
N PHE A 235 2.19 3.19 -4.57
CA PHE A 235 3.63 3.13 -4.37
C PHE A 235 4.34 4.41 -4.81
N GLN A 236 4.06 4.91 -6.01
CA GLN A 236 4.75 6.10 -6.53
C GLN A 236 4.44 7.36 -5.71
N HIS A 237 3.23 7.45 -5.15
CA HIS A 237 2.86 8.54 -4.23
C HIS A 237 3.62 8.43 -2.91
N GLU A 238 3.62 7.26 -2.27
CA GLU A 238 4.35 7.07 -1.01
C GLU A 238 5.87 7.19 -1.19
N PHE A 239 6.37 6.78 -2.35
CA PHE A 239 7.79 6.89 -2.68
C PHE A 239 8.20 8.35 -2.82
N ASP A 240 7.34 9.22 -3.37
CA ASP A 240 7.59 10.66 -3.40
C ASP A 240 7.77 11.23 -2.00
N HIS A 241 6.93 10.85 -1.04
CA HIS A 241 7.10 11.26 0.35
C HIS A 241 8.46 10.83 0.94
N LEU A 242 8.94 9.62 0.61
CA LEU A 242 10.27 9.18 1.02
C LEU A 242 11.41 10.01 0.38
N GLN A 243 11.15 10.69 -0.74
CA GLN A 243 12.06 11.62 -1.38
C GLN A 243 11.81 13.09 -0.98
N GLY A 244 10.90 13.36 -0.04
CA GLY A 244 10.50 14.72 0.33
C GLY A 244 9.76 15.48 -0.78
N ILE A 245 9.19 14.74 -1.74
CA ILE A 245 8.38 15.25 -2.85
C ILE A 245 6.90 15.10 -2.50
N LEU A 246 6.13 16.15 -2.71
CA LEU A 246 4.69 16.18 -2.42
C LEU A 246 3.89 16.12 -3.73
N PHE A 247 2.71 15.52 -3.69
CA PHE A 247 1.94 15.21 -4.90
C PHE A 247 1.59 16.44 -5.76
N PHE A 248 1.40 17.62 -5.16
CA PHE A 248 1.12 18.86 -5.88
C PHE A 248 2.29 19.31 -6.77
N GLU A 249 3.50 18.82 -6.51
CA GLU A 249 4.68 19.08 -7.35
C GLU A 249 4.67 18.30 -8.67
N ARG A 250 3.83 17.26 -8.76
CA ARG A 250 3.62 16.45 -9.96
C ARG A 250 2.41 16.93 -10.78
N MET A 251 1.70 17.97 -10.33
CA MET A 251 0.55 18.55 -11.02
C MET A 251 0.99 19.42 -12.22
N THR A 252 0.06 19.70 -13.13
CA THR A 252 0.20 20.81 -14.08
C THR A 252 -0.10 22.13 -13.37
N ASP A 253 0.40 23.25 -13.90
CA ASP A 253 0.15 24.56 -13.29
C ASP A 253 -1.35 24.86 -13.20
N GLN A 254 -2.11 24.49 -14.25
CA GLN A 254 -3.57 24.60 -14.27
C GLN A 254 -4.24 23.83 -13.13
N VAL A 255 -3.82 22.58 -12.86
CA VAL A 255 -4.38 21.78 -11.77
C VAL A 255 -3.93 22.35 -10.41
N LEU A 256 -2.67 22.77 -10.30
CA LEU A 256 -2.14 23.37 -9.07
C LEU A 256 -2.90 24.64 -8.69
N ASP A 257 -3.23 25.49 -9.67
CA ASP A 257 -3.99 26.72 -9.44
C ASP A 257 -5.40 26.44 -8.88
N THR A 258 -6.01 25.28 -9.20
CA THR A 258 -7.32 24.91 -8.63
C THR A 258 -7.29 24.61 -7.14
N ILE A 259 -6.14 24.21 -6.58
CA ILE A 259 -5.97 23.87 -5.15
C ILE A 259 -5.14 24.91 -4.38
N ARG A 260 -4.70 25.99 -5.04
CA ARG A 260 -3.78 26.99 -4.47
C ARG A 260 -4.32 27.61 -3.20
N VAL A 261 -5.61 27.97 -3.17
CA VAL A 261 -6.27 28.56 -2.00
C VAL A 261 -6.29 27.58 -0.82
N ASP A 262 -6.51 26.29 -1.08
CA ASP A 262 -6.52 25.27 -0.04
C ASP A 262 -5.11 25.06 0.56
N LEU A 263 -4.07 25.11 -0.29
CA LEU A 263 -2.67 25.05 0.17
C LEU A 263 -2.31 26.26 1.04
N GLN A 264 -2.69 27.48 0.64
CA GLN A 264 -2.50 28.69 1.44
C GLN A 264 -3.23 28.60 2.79
N ALA A 265 -4.41 27.99 2.83
CA ALA A 265 -5.15 27.78 4.08
C ALA A 265 -4.39 26.83 5.04
N LEU A 266 -3.74 25.79 4.51
CA LEU A 266 -2.87 24.91 5.30
C LEU A 266 -1.62 25.62 5.81
N GLU A 267 -0.99 26.46 4.97
CA GLU A 267 0.16 27.30 5.38
C GLU A 267 -0.22 28.21 6.56
N LYS A 268 -1.35 28.92 6.44
CA LYS A 268 -1.86 29.80 7.50
C LYS A 268 -2.21 29.02 8.76
N LYS A 269 -2.87 27.87 8.63
CA LYS A 269 -3.19 26.98 9.76
C LYS A 269 -1.93 26.53 10.50
N TYR A 270 -0.85 26.24 9.79
CA TYR A 270 0.43 25.90 10.42
C TYR A 270 1.03 27.09 11.17
N GLU A 271 1.02 28.28 10.57
CA GLU A 271 1.51 29.51 11.23
C GLU A 271 0.73 29.80 12.51
N GLU A 272 -0.60 29.67 12.49
CA GLU A 272 -1.48 29.85 13.65
C GLU A 272 -1.25 28.80 14.74
N ASN A 273 -1.09 27.53 14.38
CA ASN A 273 -0.94 26.43 15.35
C ASN A 273 0.44 26.40 16.01
N THR A 274 1.48 26.81 15.29
CA THR A 274 2.88 26.70 15.74
C THR A 274 3.46 28.03 16.23
N GLY A 275 2.90 29.17 15.80
CA GLY A 275 3.49 30.50 16.01
C GLY A 275 4.76 30.74 15.18
N LEU A 276 5.13 29.81 14.28
CA LEU A 276 6.30 29.90 13.41
C LEU A 276 5.86 30.24 11.98
N PRO A 277 6.69 30.96 11.19
CA PRO A 277 6.38 31.18 9.79
C PRO A 277 6.38 29.86 9.02
N SER A 278 5.53 29.75 7.98
CA SER A 278 5.51 28.57 7.12
C SER A 278 6.89 28.38 6.46
N PRO A 279 7.49 27.18 6.51
CA PRO A 279 8.83 26.93 5.96
C PRO A 279 8.85 26.95 4.43
N GLU A 280 7.71 26.78 3.79
CA GLU A 280 7.53 26.95 2.34
C GLU A 280 6.21 27.68 2.05
N LYS A 281 6.15 28.39 0.91
CA LYS A 281 4.93 29.08 0.46
C LYS A 281 4.67 28.78 -1.00
N ILE A 282 3.42 28.47 -1.33
CA ILE A 282 3.01 28.14 -2.70
C ILE A 282 3.17 29.33 -3.67
N GLU A 283 3.09 30.56 -3.16
CA GLU A 283 3.24 31.80 -3.94
C GLU A 283 4.67 32.05 -4.41
N THR A 284 5.66 31.78 -3.56
CA THR A 284 7.07 32.02 -3.88
C THR A 284 7.72 30.85 -4.59
N ARG A 285 6.99 29.72 -4.71
CA ARG A 285 7.48 28.49 -5.31
C ARG A 285 7.65 28.66 -6.82
N LYS A 286 8.86 29.03 -7.23
CA LYS A 286 9.29 29.03 -8.64
C LYS A 286 9.26 27.61 -9.20
N GLY A 287 8.17 27.20 -9.85
CA GLY A 287 8.08 26.26 -10.98
C GLY A 287 8.88 24.96 -10.98
N LYS A 288 9.45 24.49 -9.86
CA LYS A 288 10.16 23.22 -9.79
C LYS A 288 9.14 22.10 -9.81
N ARG A 289 8.71 21.72 -11.00
CA ARG A 289 7.86 20.55 -11.22
C ARG A 289 8.71 19.30 -11.06
N ALA A 290 8.24 18.36 -10.25
CA ALA A 290 8.82 17.03 -10.23
C ALA A 290 8.58 16.39 -11.61
N ALA A 291 9.60 15.75 -12.19
CA ALA A 291 9.43 15.05 -13.45
C ALA A 291 8.34 13.98 -13.32
N VAL A 292 7.64 13.62 -14.39
CA VAL A 292 6.56 12.60 -14.33
C VAL A 292 7.10 11.20 -13.98
N GLY A 293 8.38 10.92 -14.23
CA GLY A 293 9.03 9.62 -13.99
C GLY A 293 10.04 9.60 -12.84
N PHE A 294 11.00 8.67 -12.93
CA PHE A 294 12.12 8.52 -11.99
C PHE A 294 13.46 8.80 -12.69
N GLY A 295 14.34 9.55 -12.03
CA GLY A 295 15.67 9.93 -12.53
C GLY A 295 15.72 11.33 -13.16
N ASN A 296 16.90 11.96 -13.09
CA ASN A 296 17.21 13.13 -13.90
C ASN A 296 17.31 12.69 -15.36
N LYS A 297 16.69 13.43 -16.27
CA LYS A 297 17.08 13.36 -17.67
C LYS A 297 18.55 13.75 -17.83
#